data_AF-A0A931WAJ6-F1
#
_entry.id   AF-A0A931WAJ6-F1
#
_cell.length_a   1.000
_cell.length_b   1.000
_cell.length_c   1.000
_cell.angle_alpha   90.00
_cell.angle_beta   90.00
_cell.angle_gamma   90.00
#
_symmetry.space_group_name_H-M   'P 1'
#
loop_
_entity.id
_entity.type
_entity.pdbx_description
1 polymer ?
#
loop_
_entity_poly.entity_id
_entity_poly.type
_entity_poly.pdbx_seq_one_letter_code
_entity_poly.pdbx_strand_id
1 'polypeptide(L)'
;FGLAKTLQLFKENEQYQEVFARCHEVTHYLSRLEYEKQKSIAKVYAQCDSTCHGGCYHGTLEAFLKEKEDQFGANLSREFAKVCGNPRDYQKPLEFNECLHGMGHAAMFVTEMELPTSLKLCDSFEKQDHKERCYTGVFMENSSSSTSFDHASLYIKADDPFYPCNSLEEKYLSLCWQYQSSYFSIISKQDWNKVASLCLQIPEKYWDRCFRTIGTNQVGFTRSFQVIKDDCDLMPSAHFQSICVAGVISSLSYRFVGDTNKMIDFCSLVDNQHKEACFKQMGTSLLDWDNSKELAKRECEKIPDAKGASWCIDAI
;
A
#
# COMPACT_ATOMS: atom_id res chain seq x y z
N PHE A 1 10.87 -24.58 -9.87
CA PHE A 1 11.48 -23.38 -9.27
C PHE A 1 10.63 -22.98 -8.06
N GLY A 2 11.25 -22.60 -6.93
CA GLY A 2 10.52 -22.19 -5.73
C GLY A 2 10.03 -20.74 -5.78
N LEU A 3 9.14 -20.35 -4.87
CA LEU A 3 8.57 -18.99 -4.80
C LEU A 3 9.67 -17.92 -4.66
N ALA A 4 10.59 -18.09 -3.71
CA ALA A 4 11.69 -17.14 -3.49
C ALA A 4 12.54 -16.88 -4.76
N LYS A 5 12.86 -17.94 -5.52
CA LYS A 5 13.61 -17.79 -6.77
C LYS A 5 12.79 -17.07 -7.85
N THR A 6 11.47 -17.26 -7.85
CA THR A 6 10.57 -16.57 -8.78
C THR A 6 10.48 -15.09 -8.44
N LEU A 7 10.30 -14.72 -7.17
CA LEU A 7 10.33 -13.32 -6.72
C LEU A 7 11.65 -12.63 -7.11
N GLN A 8 12.78 -13.30 -6.90
CA GLN A 8 14.08 -12.77 -7.33
C GLN A 8 14.13 -12.47 -8.84
N LEU A 9 13.52 -13.32 -9.67
CA LEU A 9 13.42 -13.06 -11.12
C LEU A 9 12.55 -11.84 -11.43
N PHE A 10 11.44 -11.63 -10.71
CA PHE A 10 10.63 -10.41 -10.87
C PHE A 10 11.46 -9.17 -10.54
N LYS A 11 12.17 -9.18 -9.40
CA LYS A 11 13.04 -8.08 -8.97
C LYS A 11 14.12 -7.74 -10.00
N GLU A 12 14.75 -8.76 -10.60
CA GLU A 12 15.77 -8.62 -11.64
C GLU A 12 15.21 -8.16 -13.01
N ASN A 13 13.89 -8.20 -13.19
CA ASN A 13 13.23 -7.90 -14.46
C ASN A 13 12.24 -6.73 -14.37
N GLU A 14 12.23 -5.98 -13.27
CA GLU A 14 11.41 -4.77 -13.11
C GLU A 14 11.72 -3.67 -14.14
N GLN A 15 12.80 -3.77 -14.93
CA GLN A 15 13.06 -2.87 -16.06
C GLN A 15 12.08 -3.00 -17.21
N TYR A 16 11.40 -4.15 -17.35
CA TYR A 16 10.38 -4.33 -18.36
C TYR A 16 9.06 -3.82 -17.83
N GLN A 17 8.41 -2.90 -18.56
CA GLN A 17 7.19 -2.24 -18.11
C GLN A 17 6.05 -3.24 -17.87
N GLU A 18 5.98 -4.29 -18.69
CA GLU A 18 5.00 -5.37 -18.60
C GLU A 18 5.14 -6.16 -17.30
N VAL A 19 6.38 -6.33 -16.82
CA VAL A 19 6.67 -6.96 -15.52
C VAL A 19 6.36 -5.97 -14.40
N PHE A 20 6.86 -4.73 -14.50
CA PHE A 20 6.72 -3.72 -13.45
C PHE A 20 5.26 -3.43 -13.09
N ALA A 21 4.43 -3.24 -14.10
CA ALA A 21 3.03 -2.82 -13.94
C ALA A 21 2.13 -3.92 -13.36
N ARG A 22 2.43 -5.20 -13.60
CA ARG A 22 1.63 -6.34 -13.10
C ARG A 22 2.32 -7.18 -12.03
N CYS A 23 3.52 -6.76 -11.62
CA CYS A 23 4.36 -7.43 -10.63
C CYS A 23 3.54 -7.82 -9.39
N HIS A 24 2.82 -6.84 -8.80
CA HIS A 24 2.09 -7.01 -7.55
C HIS A 24 1.00 -8.09 -7.68
N GLU A 25 0.08 -7.89 -8.63
CA GLU A 25 -1.03 -8.79 -8.94
C GLU A 25 -0.52 -10.22 -9.20
N VAL A 26 0.54 -10.38 -10.02
CA VAL A 26 1.07 -11.71 -10.34
C VAL A 26 1.64 -12.41 -9.11
N THR A 27 2.29 -11.67 -8.20
CA THR A 27 2.84 -12.27 -6.97
C THR A 27 1.76 -12.79 -6.01
N HIS A 28 0.52 -12.29 -6.07
CA HIS A 28 -0.59 -12.89 -5.33
C HIS A 28 -0.83 -14.33 -5.79
N TYR A 29 -1.03 -14.56 -7.09
CA TYR A 29 -1.26 -15.90 -7.63
C TYR A 29 -0.12 -16.87 -7.34
N LEU A 30 1.13 -16.39 -7.42
CA LEU A 30 2.30 -17.22 -7.12
C LEU A 30 2.31 -17.70 -5.67
N SER A 31 2.00 -16.83 -4.72
CA SER A 31 1.98 -17.20 -3.31
C SER A 31 0.72 -17.95 -2.90
N ARG A 32 -0.44 -17.73 -3.55
CA ARG A 32 -1.63 -18.59 -3.42
C ARG A 32 -1.29 -20.05 -3.75
N LEU A 33 -0.64 -20.28 -4.90
CA LEU A 33 -0.19 -21.62 -5.32
C LEU A 33 0.88 -22.22 -4.38
N GLU A 34 1.76 -21.39 -3.81
CA GLU A 34 2.74 -21.88 -2.83
C GLU A 34 2.08 -22.23 -1.49
N TYR A 35 1.08 -21.45 -1.04
CA TYR A 35 0.28 -21.78 0.14
C TYR A 35 -0.46 -23.10 -0.05
N GLU A 36 -1.04 -23.36 -1.23
CA GLU A 36 -1.71 -24.63 -1.51
C GLU A 36 -0.79 -25.85 -1.35
N LYS A 37 0.52 -25.69 -1.61
CA LYS A 37 1.52 -26.76 -1.42
C LYS A 37 1.98 -26.88 0.03
N GLN A 38 2.20 -25.75 0.71
CA GLN A 38 2.83 -25.71 2.03
C GLN A 38 1.83 -25.81 3.19
N LYS A 39 0.58 -25.38 2.96
CA LYS A 39 -0.50 -25.27 3.95
C LYS A 39 -0.06 -24.56 5.23
N SER A 40 0.77 -23.52 5.09
CA SER A 40 1.37 -22.80 6.22
C SER A 40 1.75 -21.38 5.83
N ILE A 41 1.09 -20.38 6.43
CA ILE A 41 1.41 -18.96 6.24
C ILE A 41 2.91 -18.71 6.51
N ALA A 42 3.41 -19.16 7.66
CA ALA A 42 4.80 -18.94 8.08
C ALA A 42 5.83 -19.46 7.07
N LYS A 43 5.60 -20.66 6.48
CA LYS A 43 6.52 -21.22 5.47
C LYS A 43 6.53 -20.45 4.16
N VAL A 44 5.38 -19.89 3.75
CA VAL A 44 5.30 -19.07 2.54
C VAL A 44 5.87 -17.67 2.80
N TYR A 45 5.52 -17.05 3.93
CA TYR A 45 6.04 -15.74 4.37
C TYR A 45 7.56 -15.73 4.46
N ALA A 46 8.18 -16.82 4.93
CA ALA A 46 9.64 -16.97 4.98
C ALA A 46 10.31 -16.97 3.58
N GLN A 47 9.54 -17.12 2.51
CA GLN A 47 10.00 -17.02 1.12
C GLN A 47 9.66 -15.67 0.47
N CYS A 48 8.78 -14.88 1.08
CA CYS A 48 8.37 -13.57 0.59
C CYS A 48 9.37 -12.47 0.96
N ASP A 49 9.38 -11.40 0.18
CA ASP A 49 10.04 -10.14 0.50
C ASP A 49 9.21 -8.96 -0.09
N SER A 50 9.75 -7.74 -0.01
CA SER A 50 9.11 -6.53 -0.54
C SER A 50 8.96 -6.48 -2.06
N THR A 51 9.51 -7.45 -2.81
CA THR A 51 9.43 -7.48 -4.27
C THR A 51 7.98 -7.33 -4.72
N CYS A 52 7.76 -6.49 -5.73
CA CYS A 52 6.42 -6.17 -6.22
C CYS A 52 5.47 -5.57 -5.15
N HIS A 53 5.95 -4.74 -4.22
CA HIS A 53 5.14 -4.18 -3.11
C HIS A 53 4.51 -5.29 -2.24
N GLY A 54 5.26 -6.34 -1.92
CA GLY A 54 4.81 -7.33 -0.93
C GLY A 54 3.61 -8.19 -1.35
N GLY A 55 3.20 -8.21 -2.63
CA GLY A 55 2.02 -8.97 -3.07
C GLY A 55 2.07 -10.47 -2.74
N CYS A 56 3.28 -11.02 -2.54
CA CYS A 56 3.48 -12.37 -2.00
C CYS A 56 2.78 -12.60 -0.65
N TYR A 57 2.85 -11.63 0.28
CA TYR A 57 2.21 -11.72 1.59
C TYR A 57 0.68 -11.78 1.45
N HIS A 58 0.12 -10.92 0.59
CA HIS A 58 -1.34 -10.81 0.39
C HIS A 58 -1.91 -12.09 -0.20
N GLY A 59 -1.32 -12.61 -1.29
CA GLY A 59 -1.74 -13.87 -1.92
C GLY A 59 -1.74 -15.08 -0.98
N THR A 60 -0.80 -15.12 -0.04
CA THR A 60 -0.76 -16.18 0.97
C THR A 60 -2.00 -16.12 1.87
N LEU A 61 -2.41 -14.93 2.30
CA LEU A 61 -3.55 -14.73 3.18
C LEU A 61 -4.89 -14.95 2.46
N GLU A 62 -4.99 -14.58 1.19
CA GLU A 62 -6.16 -14.88 0.36
C GLU A 62 -6.40 -16.38 0.25
N ALA A 63 -5.37 -17.15 -0.12
CA ALA A 63 -5.48 -18.61 -0.22
C ALA A 63 -5.73 -19.27 1.14
N PHE A 64 -5.09 -18.78 2.21
CA PHE A 64 -5.36 -19.24 3.57
C PHE A 64 -6.82 -19.03 3.96
N LEU A 65 -7.34 -17.81 3.79
CA LEU A 65 -8.68 -17.49 4.24
C LEU A 65 -9.73 -18.20 3.39
N LYS A 66 -9.51 -18.33 2.08
CA LYS A 66 -10.37 -19.12 1.19
C LYS A 66 -10.45 -20.59 1.59
N GLU A 67 -9.34 -21.19 2.04
CA GLU A 67 -9.36 -22.55 2.57
C GLU A 67 -10.11 -22.66 3.91
N LYS A 68 -10.05 -21.62 4.74
CA LYS A 68 -10.55 -21.65 6.12
C LYS A 68 -11.94 -21.08 6.30
N GLU A 69 -12.50 -20.34 5.35
CA GLU A 69 -13.79 -19.66 5.50
C GLU A 69 -14.92 -20.62 5.91
N ASP A 70 -15.03 -21.77 5.25
CA ASP A 70 -16.04 -22.79 5.56
C ASP A 70 -15.80 -23.43 6.91
N GLN A 71 -14.53 -23.69 7.26
CA GLN A 71 -14.15 -24.26 8.54
C GLN A 71 -14.45 -23.29 9.69
N PHE A 72 -14.21 -22.00 9.50
CA PHE A 72 -14.51 -20.98 10.49
C PHE A 72 -16.01 -20.76 10.62
N GLY A 73 -16.74 -20.77 9.50
CA GLY A 73 -18.19 -20.61 9.44
C GLY A 73 -18.65 -19.40 10.25
N ALA A 74 -19.54 -19.62 11.22
CA ALA A 74 -20.07 -18.57 12.09
C ALA A 74 -19.00 -17.86 12.96
N ASN A 75 -17.80 -18.44 13.11
CA ASN A 75 -16.70 -17.84 13.87
C ASN A 75 -15.74 -17.02 13.01
N LEU A 76 -16.00 -16.84 11.70
CA LEU A 76 -15.11 -16.17 10.75
C LEU A 76 -14.54 -14.87 11.30
N SER A 77 -15.38 -13.92 11.75
CA SER A 77 -14.92 -12.63 12.27
C SER A 77 -13.94 -12.77 13.46
N ARG A 78 -14.17 -13.74 14.35
CA ARG A 78 -13.32 -13.96 15.53
C ARG A 78 -11.99 -14.59 15.15
N GLU A 79 -11.98 -15.55 14.24
CA GLU A 79 -10.73 -16.19 13.81
C GLU A 79 -9.94 -15.28 12.86
N PHE A 80 -10.61 -14.47 12.04
CA PHE A 80 -10.03 -13.45 11.17
C PHE A 80 -9.14 -12.47 11.97
N ALA A 81 -9.61 -11.97 13.12
CA ALA A 81 -8.86 -11.05 13.97
C ALA A 81 -7.56 -11.65 14.56
N LYS A 82 -7.42 -12.98 14.56
CA LYS A 82 -6.28 -13.69 15.17
C LYS A 82 -5.21 -14.10 14.17
N VAL A 83 -5.49 -14.04 12.87
CA VAL A 83 -4.61 -14.61 11.82
C VAL A 83 -3.20 -14.02 11.89
N CYS A 84 -3.08 -12.71 12.07
CA CYS A 84 -1.80 -12.02 12.16
C CYS A 84 -1.11 -12.13 13.53
N GLY A 85 -1.70 -12.81 14.53
CA GLY A 85 -1.07 -12.98 15.84
C GLY A 85 -0.67 -11.66 16.50
N ASN A 86 0.55 -11.61 17.06
CA ASN A 86 1.10 -10.41 17.69
C ASN A 86 2.24 -9.80 16.85
N PRO A 87 2.43 -8.46 16.89
CA PRO A 87 3.54 -7.80 16.20
C PRO A 87 4.92 -8.36 16.56
N ARG A 88 5.08 -8.88 17.79
CA ARG A 88 6.35 -9.46 18.28
C ARG A 88 6.70 -10.80 17.63
N ASP A 89 5.75 -11.42 16.94
CA ASP A 89 5.95 -12.69 16.23
C ASP A 89 6.64 -12.48 14.88
N TYR A 90 6.82 -11.21 14.46
CA TYR A 90 7.42 -10.81 13.19
C TYR A 90 8.82 -10.24 13.41
N GLN A 91 9.72 -10.48 12.46
CA GLN A 91 11.08 -9.94 12.55
C GLN A 91 11.08 -8.43 12.32
N LYS A 92 10.21 -7.96 11.42
CA LYS A 92 10.10 -6.57 11.01
C LYS A 92 8.68 -6.06 11.19
N PRO A 93 8.46 -4.83 11.67
CA PRO A 93 7.13 -4.23 11.74
C PRO A 93 6.39 -4.25 10.41
N LEU A 94 7.10 -4.07 9.28
CA LEU A 94 6.50 -4.12 7.95
C LEU A 94 5.78 -5.46 7.70
N GLU A 95 6.32 -6.61 8.12
CA GLU A 95 5.72 -7.92 7.82
C GLU A 95 4.38 -8.08 8.55
N PHE A 96 4.27 -7.52 9.76
CA PHE A 96 3.01 -7.45 10.49
C PHE A 96 2.02 -6.50 9.80
N ASN A 97 2.48 -5.35 9.31
CA ASN A 97 1.68 -4.41 8.53
C ASN A 97 1.16 -5.04 7.23
N GLU A 98 2.01 -5.77 6.50
CA GLU A 98 1.65 -6.53 5.28
C GLU A 98 0.65 -7.64 5.61
N CYS A 99 0.76 -8.29 6.78
CA CYS A 99 -0.26 -9.23 7.22
C CYS A 99 -1.62 -8.54 7.40
N LEU A 100 -1.69 -7.48 8.19
CA LEU A 100 -2.94 -6.76 8.43
C LEU A 100 -3.53 -6.20 7.13
N HIS A 101 -2.70 -5.63 6.25
CA HIS A 101 -3.13 -5.15 4.94
C HIS A 101 -3.65 -6.30 4.08
N GLY A 102 -2.89 -7.40 3.97
CA GLY A 102 -3.28 -8.60 3.24
C GLY A 102 -4.52 -9.29 3.79
N MET A 103 -4.85 -9.14 5.08
CA MET A 103 -6.16 -9.59 5.61
C MET A 103 -7.31 -8.80 5.00
N GLY A 104 -7.10 -7.52 4.65
CA GLY A 104 -8.07 -6.72 3.89
C GLY A 104 -8.28 -7.22 2.46
N HIS A 105 -7.19 -7.62 1.78
CA HIS A 105 -7.25 -8.30 0.48
C HIS A 105 -8.02 -9.61 0.59
N ALA A 106 -7.63 -10.46 1.56
CA ALA A 106 -8.29 -11.73 1.82
C ALA A 106 -9.79 -11.56 2.14
N ALA A 107 -10.16 -10.51 2.89
CA ALA A 107 -11.56 -10.19 3.16
C ALA A 107 -12.34 -9.90 1.87
N MET A 108 -11.81 -9.06 0.97
CA MET A 108 -12.44 -8.81 -0.33
C MET A 108 -12.54 -10.08 -1.17
N PHE A 109 -11.49 -10.91 -1.17
CA PHE A 109 -11.44 -12.17 -1.90
C PHE A 109 -12.51 -13.18 -1.44
N VAL A 110 -12.60 -13.46 -0.14
CA VAL A 110 -13.55 -14.48 0.39
C VAL A 110 -14.99 -13.99 0.44
N THR A 111 -15.19 -12.67 0.45
CA THR A 111 -16.54 -12.07 0.40
C THR A 111 -17.00 -11.78 -1.02
N GLU A 112 -16.27 -12.24 -2.04
CA GLU A 112 -16.61 -12.04 -3.46
C GLU A 112 -16.82 -10.55 -3.78
N MET A 113 -15.91 -9.71 -3.30
CA MET A 113 -15.88 -8.24 -3.46
C MET A 113 -17.03 -7.47 -2.77
N GLU A 114 -17.70 -8.08 -1.79
CA GLU A 114 -18.73 -7.41 -0.97
C GLU A 114 -18.14 -6.44 0.06
N LEU A 115 -17.81 -5.22 -0.40
CA LEU A 115 -17.12 -4.18 0.36
C LEU A 115 -17.64 -3.97 1.81
N PRO A 116 -18.96 -3.79 2.08
CA PRO A 116 -19.45 -3.60 3.45
C PRO A 116 -19.19 -4.82 4.35
N THR A 117 -19.23 -6.02 3.78
CA THR A 117 -18.94 -7.27 4.51
C THR A 117 -17.46 -7.38 4.82
N SER A 118 -16.59 -7.05 3.86
CA SER A 118 -15.13 -7.07 4.05
C SER A 118 -14.69 -6.04 5.10
N LEU A 119 -15.27 -4.83 5.08
CA LEU A 119 -15.02 -3.81 6.12
C LEU A 119 -15.45 -4.29 7.51
N LYS A 120 -16.60 -4.97 7.62
CA LYS A 120 -17.05 -5.57 8.89
C LYS A 120 -16.16 -6.70 9.39
N LEU A 121 -15.45 -7.42 8.50
CA LEU A 121 -14.41 -8.36 8.93
C LEU A 121 -13.23 -7.61 9.54
N CYS A 122 -12.76 -6.53 8.90
CA CYS A 122 -11.71 -5.69 9.49
C CYS A 122 -12.12 -5.06 10.83
N ASP A 123 -13.39 -4.75 11.05
CA ASP A 123 -13.90 -4.23 12.33
C ASP A 123 -13.66 -5.19 13.51
N SER A 124 -13.40 -6.48 13.26
CA SER A 124 -13.19 -7.48 14.30
C SER A 124 -11.82 -7.39 14.99
N PHE A 125 -10.86 -6.66 14.41
CA PHE A 125 -9.61 -6.34 15.11
C PHE A 125 -9.89 -5.45 16.32
N GLU A 126 -9.17 -5.64 17.43
CA GLU A 126 -9.41 -4.84 18.63
C GLU A 126 -8.87 -3.41 18.51
N LYS A 127 -7.63 -3.26 18.00
CA LYS A 127 -6.94 -1.98 17.94
C LYS A 127 -7.27 -1.20 16.68
N GLN A 128 -7.40 0.12 16.81
CA GLN A 128 -7.78 1.00 15.72
C GLN A 128 -6.75 1.03 14.58
N ASP A 129 -5.46 1.02 14.89
CA ASP A 129 -4.38 0.96 13.91
C ASP A 129 -4.39 -0.35 13.09
N HIS A 130 -4.74 -1.48 13.72
CA HIS A 130 -4.93 -2.76 13.03
C HIS A 130 -6.13 -2.73 12.07
N LYS A 131 -7.26 -2.16 12.53
CA LYS A 131 -8.45 -1.97 11.68
C LYS A 131 -8.13 -1.12 10.46
N GLU A 132 -7.49 0.03 10.69
CA GLU A 132 -7.10 0.95 9.62
C GLU A 132 -6.17 0.30 8.62
N ARG A 133 -5.17 -0.46 9.08
CA ARG A 133 -4.29 -1.22 8.19
C ARG A 133 -5.06 -2.26 7.37
N CYS A 134 -6.02 -2.98 7.97
CA CYS A 134 -6.90 -3.89 7.22
C CYS A 134 -7.77 -3.16 6.19
N TYR A 135 -8.37 -2.03 6.55
CA TYR A 135 -9.16 -1.21 5.62
C TYR A 135 -8.33 -0.75 4.42
N THR A 136 -7.03 -0.49 4.58
CA THR A 136 -6.18 -0.12 3.43
C THR A 136 -6.11 -1.21 2.36
N GLY A 137 -6.13 -2.50 2.73
CA GLY A 137 -6.20 -3.60 1.77
C GLY A 137 -7.56 -3.71 1.11
N VAL A 138 -8.63 -3.61 1.90
CA VAL A 138 -10.02 -3.60 1.39
C VAL A 138 -10.24 -2.50 0.36
N PHE A 139 -9.81 -1.27 0.67
CA PHE A 139 -10.01 -0.14 -0.23
C PHE A 139 -9.08 -0.14 -1.44
N MET A 140 -7.86 -0.69 -1.32
CA MET A 140 -6.97 -0.92 -2.46
C MET A 140 -7.63 -1.87 -3.48
N GLU A 141 -8.17 -2.99 -2.99
CA GLU A 141 -8.86 -3.95 -3.85
C GLU A 141 -10.14 -3.37 -4.45
N ASN A 142 -10.85 -2.53 -3.70
CA ASN A 142 -12.02 -1.84 -4.23
C ASN A 142 -11.68 -0.81 -5.32
N SER A 143 -10.49 -0.17 -5.30
CA SER A 143 -10.16 0.95 -6.18
C SER A 143 -9.17 0.59 -7.29
N SER A 144 -7.92 0.28 -6.96
CA SER A 144 -6.84 0.04 -7.94
C SER A 144 -6.92 -1.33 -8.59
N SER A 145 -7.45 -2.32 -7.88
CA SER A 145 -7.64 -3.68 -8.40
C SER A 145 -9.02 -3.88 -9.04
N SER A 146 -9.84 -2.83 -9.14
CA SER A 146 -11.14 -2.85 -9.83
C SER A 146 -11.02 -3.25 -11.32
N THR A 147 -9.81 -3.22 -11.88
CA THR A 147 -9.48 -3.66 -13.24
C THR A 147 -8.96 -5.11 -13.33
N SER A 148 -8.81 -5.82 -12.22
CA SER A 148 -8.49 -7.26 -12.21
C SER A 148 -9.65 -8.01 -12.88
N PHE A 149 -9.33 -8.77 -13.95
CA PHE A 149 -10.34 -9.41 -14.78
C PHE A 149 -11.12 -10.53 -14.07
N ASP A 150 -10.57 -11.07 -12.98
CA ASP A 150 -11.18 -12.18 -12.24
C ASP A 150 -11.91 -11.74 -10.96
N HIS A 151 -11.66 -10.54 -10.44
CA HIS A 151 -12.28 -10.00 -9.20
C HIS A 151 -12.53 -8.49 -9.31
N ALA A 152 -13.37 -8.08 -10.27
CA ALA A 152 -13.74 -6.67 -10.42
C ALA A 152 -14.57 -6.18 -9.21
N SER A 153 -14.31 -4.95 -8.77
CA SER A 153 -15.09 -4.34 -7.67
C SER A 153 -16.57 -4.17 -8.04
N LEU A 154 -17.45 -4.51 -7.10
CA LEU A 154 -18.90 -4.28 -7.18
C LEU A 154 -19.31 -2.86 -6.78
N TYR A 155 -18.38 -2.10 -6.18
CA TYR A 155 -18.67 -0.84 -5.50
C TYR A 155 -18.07 0.39 -6.19
N ILE A 156 -17.80 0.26 -7.48
CA ILE A 156 -17.29 1.33 -8.33
C ILE A 156 -18.33 1.65 -9.41
N LYS A 157 -18.65 2.93 -9.60
CA LYS A 157 -19.69 3.40 -10.53
C LYS A 157 -19.14 4.42 -11.50
N ALA A 158 -19.30 4.16 -12.79
CA ALA A 158 -18.84 5.08 -13.84
C ALA A 158 -19.60 6.42 -13.84
N ASP A 159 -20.85 6.43 -13.38
CA ASP A 159 -21.72 7.59 -13.28
C ASP A 159 -21.67 8.31 -11.92
N ASP A 160 -21.06 7.69 -10.91
CA ASP A 160 -20.79 8.29 -9.61
C ASP A 160 -19.34 8.03 -9.17
N PRO A 161 -18.39 8.93 -9.51
CA PRO A 161 -17.00 8.74 -9.16
C PRO A 161 -16.72 8.80 -7.66
N PHE A 162 -17.68 9.27 -6.85
CA PHE A 162 -17.55 9.43 -5.40
C PHE A 162 -18.10 8.23 -4.62
N TYR A 163 -18.79 7.32 -5.29
CA TYR A 163 -19.22 6.05 -4.72
C TYR A 163 -18.02 5.10 -4.58
N PRO A 164 -17.90 4.38 -3.45
CA PRO A 164 -18.88 4.23 -2.37
C PRO A 164 -18.65 5.19 -1.18
N CYS A 165 -17.60 6.01 -1.20
CA CYS A 165 -17.20 6.83 -0.06
C CYS A 165 -18.26 7.88 0.34
N ASN A 166 -19.12 8.31 -0.58
CA ASN A 166 -20.26 9.18 -0.26
C ASN A 166 -21.41 8.47 0.50
N SER A 167 -21.35 7.14 0.65
CA SER A 167 -22.43 6.31 1.18
C SER A 167 -22.03 5.46 2.40
N LEU A 168 -20.75 5.43 2.77
CA LEU A 168 -20.22 4.64 3.88
C LEU A 168 -20.30 5.38 5.24
N GLU A 169 -20.18 4.60 6.32
CA GLU A 169 -20.09 5.14 7.69
C GLU A 169 -18.82 5.99 7.90
N GLU A 170 -18.90 7.02 8.76
CA GLU A 170 -17.83 8.01 8.97
C GLU A 170 -16.45 7.39 9.31
N LYS A 171 -16.43 6.31 10.10
CA LYS A 171 -15.21 5.60 10.51
C LYS A 171 -14.37 5.07 9.33
N TYR A 172 -15.00 4.84 8.18
CA TYR A 172 -14.33 4.32 6.98
C TYR A 172 -13.84 5.41 6.03
N LEU A 173 -14.39 6.62 6.12
CA LEU A 173 -14.28 7.63 5.08
C LEU A 173 -12.86 8.13 4.85
N SER A 174 -12.06 8.25 5.91
CA SER A 174 -10.67 8.73 5.79
C SER A 174 -9.84 7.89 4.81
N LEU A 175 -9.92 6.56 4.94
CA LEU A 175 -9.19 5.63 4.08
C LEU A 175 -9.94 5.35 2.78
N CYS A 176 -11.27 5.38 2.77
CA CYS A 176 -12.04 5.30 1.53
C CYS A 176 -11.61 6.41 0.57
N TRP A 177 -11.65 7.67 1.03
CA TRP A 177 -11.25 8.83 0.23
C TRP A 177 -9.78 8.83 -0.15
N GLN A 178 -8.90 8.30 0.72
CA GLN A 178 -7.50 8.07 0.39
C GLN A 178 -7.38 7.20 -0.88
N TYR A 179 -8.02 6.03 -0.89
CA TYR A 179 -7.92 5.06 -1.99
C TYR A 179 -8.85 5.36 -3.17
N GLN A 180 -9.88 6.19 -2.99
CA GLN A 180 -10.73 6.68 -4.09
C GLN A 180 -9.91 7.47 -5.12
N SER A 181 -8.81 8.12 -4.69
CA SER A 181 -7.85 8.75 -5.60
C SER A 181 -7.27 7.78 -6.65
N SER A 182 -7.12 6.49 -6.34
CA SER A 182 -6.69 5.48 -7.32
C SER A 182 -7.76 5.24 -8.37
N TYR A 183 -9.04 5.21 -7.98
CA TYR A 183 -10.13 5.14 -8.94
C TYR A 183 -10.22 6.41 -9.81
N PHE A 184 -10.06 7.60 -9.21
CA PHE A 184 -9.97 8.86 -9.95
C PHE A 184 -8.87 8.83 -11.02
N SER A 185 -7.72 8.24 -10.71
CA SER A 185 -6.61 8.06 -11.66
C SER A 185 -7.01 7.14 -12.82
N ILE A 186 -7.72 6.04 -12.56
CA ILE A 186 -8.20 5.11 -13.59
C ILE A 186 -9.17 5.82 -14.55
N ILE A 187 -10.23 6.44 -14.04
CA ILE A 187 -11.25 7.09 -14.89
C ILE A 187 -10.72 8.32 -15.63
N SER A 188 -9.72 8.97 -15.06
CA SER A 188 -9.05 10.12 -15.68
C SER A 188 -7.92 9.72 -16.62
N LYS A 189 -7.65 8.42 -16.79
CA LYS A 189 -6.52 7.89 -17.58
C LYS A 189 -5.18 8.52 -17.18
N GLN A 190 -4.97 8.62 -15.87
CA GLN A 190 -3.76 9.19 -15.24
C GLN A 190 -3.53 10.68 -15.56
N ASP A 191 -4.57 11.42 -15.96
CA ASP A 191 -4.51 12.89 -15.99
C ASP A 191 -4.56 13.46 -14.57
N TRP A 192 -3.38 13.73 -13.99
CA TRP A 192 -3.25 14.14 -12.59
C TRP A 192 -3.89 15.50 -12.27
N ASN A 193 -4.06 16.39 -13.26
CA ASN A 193 -4.81 17.63 -13.08
C ASN A 193 -6.30 17.33 -12.84
N LYS A 194 -6.86 16.37 -13.58
CA LYS A 194 -8.23 15.88 -13.35
C LYS A 194 -8.36 15.16 -12.03
N VAL A 195 -7.38 14.32 -11.65
CA VAL A 195 -7.38 13.64 -10.34
C VAL A 195 -7.36 14.67 -9.20
N ALA A 196 -6.50 15.68 -9.27
CA ALA A 196 -6.46 16.78 -8.30
C ALA A 196 -7.80 17.53 -8.22
N SER A 197 -8.42 17.80 -9.38
CA SER A 197 -9.73 18.45 -9.46
C SER A 197 -10.84 17.61 -8.82
N LEU A 198 -10.78 16.27 -8.91
CA LEU A 198 -11.70 15.36 -8.23
C LEU A 198 -11.42 15.31 -6.72
N CYS A 199 -10.15 15.28 -6.30
CA CYS A 199 -9.78 15.36 -4.89
C CYS A 199 -10.28 16.66 -4.22
N LEU A 200 -10.35 17.78 -4.94
CA LEU A 200 -10.90 19.03 -4.39
C LEU A 200 -12.43 19.05 -4.26
N GLN A 201 -13.13 18.08 -4.86
CA GLN A 201 -14.60 17.96 -4.78
C GLN A 201 -15.08 17.10 -3.60
N ILE A 202 -14.18 16.37 -2.94
CA ILE A 202 -14.53 15.59 -1.75
C ILE A 202 -14.51 16.52 -0.51
N PRO A 203 -15.03 16.08 0.66
CA PRO A 203 -14.98 16.89 1.88
C PRO A 203 -13.55 17.29 2.27
N GLU A 204 -13.34 18.57 2.58
CA GLU A 204 -12.02 19.18 2.84
C GLU A 204 -11.14 18.42 3.84
N LYS A 205 -11.74 17.87 4.90
CA LYS A 205 -11.04 17.08 5.92
C LYS A 205 -10.32 15.83 5.38
N TYR A 206 -10.60 15.41 4.14
CA TYR A 206 -9.98 14.25 3.50
C TYR A 206 -9.06 14.60 2.32
N TRP A 207 -8.87 15.89 2.01
CA TRP A 207 -8.04 16.30 0.86
C TRP A 207 -6.62 15.73 0.94
N ASP A 208 -5.92 15.91 2.06
CA ASP A 208 -4.56 15.40 2.24
C ASP A 208 -4.46 13.90 1.99
N ARG A 209 -5.46 13.13 2.41
CA ARG A 209 -5.53 11.69 2.18
C ARG A 209 -5.67 11.38 0.70
N CYS A 210 -6.55 12.08 -0.02
CA CYS A 210 -6.71 11.91 -1.47
C CYS A 210 -5.42 12.25 -2.22
N PHE A 211 -4.82 13.41 -1.94
CA PHE A 211 -3.58 13.86 -2.58
C PHE A 211 -2.37 12.97 -2.27
N ARG A 212 -2.31 12.34 -1.08
CA ARG A 212 -1.22 11.42 -0.73
C ARG A 212 -1.18 10.22 -1.67
N THR A 213 -2.34 9.69 -2.07
CA THR A 213 -2.42 8.51 -2.93
C THR A 213 -2.03 8.79 -4.39
N ILE A 214 -2.11 10.05 -4.83
CA ILE A 214 -1.54 10.46 -6.13
C ILE A 214 -0.05 10.11 -6.16
N GLY A 215 0.69 10.42 -5.11
CA GLY A 215 2.10 10.06 -5.00
C GLY A 215 2.34 8.54 -4.90
N THR A 216 1.54 7.82 -4.10
CA THR A 216 1.74 6.38 -3.91
C THR A 216 1.52 5.59 -5.21
N ASN A 217 0.50 5.96 -6.01
CA ASN A 217 0.16 5.24 -7.23
C ASN A 217 1.27 5.30 -8.28
N GLN A 218 1.99 6.42 -8.36
CA GLN A 218 3.02 6.63 -9.36
C GLN A 218 4.18 5.64 -9.24
N VAL A 219 4.53 5.22 -8.02
CA VAL A 219 5.56 4.20 -7.74
C VAL A 219 5.16 2.82 -8.29
N GLY A 220 3.87 2.57 -8.48
CA GLY A 220 3.34 1.38 -9.16
C GLY A 220 3.34 1.50 -10.69
N PHE A 221 3.36 2.70 -11.26
CA PHE A 221 3.17 2.94 -12.69
C PHE A 221 4.47 3.23 -13.45
N THR A 222 5.44 3.89 -12.82
CA THR A 222 6.67 4.31 -13.49
C THR A 222 7.88 4.18 -12.57
N ARG A 223 9.05 4.00 -13.19
CA ARG A 223 10.36 3.97 -12.53
C ARG A 223 11.11 5.30 -12.68
N SER A 224 10.58 6.24 -13.45
CA SER A 224 11.23 7.53 -13.71
C SER A 224 10.91 8.52 -12.60
N PHE A 225 11.87 8.76 -11.70
CA PHE A 225 11.71 9.76 -10.64
C PHE A 225 11.45 11.17 -11.18
N GLN A 226 11.95 11.50 -12.37
CA GLN A 226 11.64 12.78 -13.01
C GLN A 226 10.15 12.88 -13.35
N VAL A 227 9.57 11.84 -13.96
CA VAL A 227 8.13 11.80 -14.22
C VAL A 227 7.35 11.89 -12.91
N ILE A 228 7.80 11.18 -11.87
CA ILE A 228 7.10 11.19 -10.58
C ILE A 228 7.11 12.59 -9.93
N LYS A 229 8.25 13.29 -10.02
CA LYS A 229 8.36 14.67 -9.55
C LYS A 229 7.44 15.59 -10.36
N ASP A 230 7.54 15.54 -11.68
CA ASP A 230 6.79 16.42 -12.58
C ASP A 230 5.27 16.28 -12.35
N ASP A 231 4.80 15.05 -12.14
CA ASP A 231 3.40 14.74 -11.81
C ASP A 231 2.99 15.28 -10.43
N CYS A 232 3.85 15.20 -9.40
CA CYS A 232 3.58 15.84 -8.12
C CYS A 232 3.60 17.37 -8.20
N ASP A 233 4.38 17.97 -9.09
CA ASP A 233 4.43 19.43 -9.29
C ASP A 233 3.11 19.98 -9.88
N LEU A 234 2.31 19.14 -10.52
CA LEU A 234 0.96 19.49 -11.01
C LEU A 234 -0.05 19.75 -9.89
N MET A 235 0.27 19.38 -8.64
CA MET A 235 -0.67 19.56 -7.53
C MET A 235 -0.90 21.06 -7.24
N PRO A 236 -2.14 21.46 -6.90
CA PRO A 236 -2.58 22.86 -7.03
C PRO A 236 -2.01 23.81 -5.97
N SER A 237 -1.22 23.32 -5.01
CA SER A 237 -0.58 24.15 -3.99
C SER A 237 0.71 23.49 -3.48
N ALA A 238 1.62 24.28 -2.90
CA ALA A 238 2.84 23.78 -2.28
C ALA A 238 2.58 22.76 -1.14
N HIS A 239 1.44 22.88 -0.47
CA HIS A 239 0.97 21.91 0.51
C HIS A 239 0.68 20.57 -0.15
N PHE A 240 -0.16 20.54 -1.19
CA PHE A 240 -0.52 19.29 -1.87
C PHE A 240 0.63 18.66 -2.67
N GLN A 241 1.54 19.48 -3.20
CA GLN A 241 2.81 19.01 -3.78
C GLN A 241 3.63 18.25 -2.72
N SER A 242 3.78 18.81 -1.51
CA SER A 242 4.47 18.16 -0.39
C SER A 242 3.79 16.86 0.05
N ILE A 243 2.45 16.84 0.08
CA ILE A 243 1.66 15.65 0.41
C ILE A 243 1.82 14.55 -0.64
N CYS A 244 1.83 14.90 -1.94
CA CYS A 244 2.13 13.97 -3.02
C CYS A 244 3.54 13.38 -2.88
N VAL A 245 4.55 14.22 -2.66
CA VAL A 245 5.95 13.81 -2.42
C VAL A 245 6.07 12.85 -1.24
N ALA A 246 5.37 13.11 -0.13
CA ALA A 246 5.32 12.18 1.00
C ALA A 246 4.64 10.85 0.63
N GLY A 247 3.58 10.88 -0.18
CA GLY A 247 2.97 9.68 -0.75
C GLY A 247 3.97 8.81 -1.52
N VAL A 248 4.80 9.43 -2.37
CA VAL A 248 5.85 8.72 -3.13
C VAL A 248 6.81 8.00 -2.18
N ILE A 249 7.34 8.70 -1.17
CA ILE A 249 8.29 8.11 -0.21
C ILE A 249 7.65 6.97 0.58
N SER A 250 6.40 7.12 1.00
CA SER A 250 5.65 6.05 1.68
C SER A 250 5.52 4.79 0.81
N SER A 251 5.44 4.92 -0.51
CA SER A 251 5.35 3.76 -1.39
C SER A 251 6.73 3.21 -1.76
N LEU A 252 7.73 4.06 -1.96
CA LEU A 252 9.12 3.64 -2.20
C LEU A 252 9.66 2.83 -1.02
N SER A 253 9.33 3.22 0.21
CA SER A 253 9.78 2.53 1.41
C SER A 253 9.22 1.12 1.54
N TYR A 254 8.03 0.84 0.98
CA TYR A 254 7.43 -0.50 0.98
C TYR A 254 7.83 -1.32 -0.25
N ARG A 255 8.10 -0.69 -1.41
CA ARG A 255 8.57 -1.39 -2.61
C ARG A 255 10.03 -1.83 -2.52
N PHE A 256 10.88 -0.97 -1.97
CA PHE A 256 12.34 -1.10 -2.04
C PHE A 256 12.96 -1.20 -0.64
N VAL A 257 12.42 -2.11 0.19
CA VAL A 257 12.92 -2.31 1.56
C VAL A 257 14.41 -2.66 1.54
N GLY A 258 15.20 -1.92 2.31
CA GLY A 258 16.66 -2.07 2.38
C GLY A 258 17.45 -1.31 1.30
N ASP A 259 16.79 -0.64 0.36
CA ASP A 259 17.42 0.24 -0.63
C ASP A 259 17.02 1.70 -0.40
N THR A 260 17.59 2.28 0.65
CA THR A 260 17.36 3.67 1.07
C THR A 260 17.68 4.68 -0.03
N ASN A 261 18.60 4.34 -0.96
CA ASN A 261 18.98 5.23 -2.06
C ASN A 261 17.79 5.58 -2.95
N LYS A 262 16.79 4.70 -3.10
CA LYS A 262 15.56 5.03 -3.87
C LYS A 262 14.83 6.24 -3.31
N MET A 263 14.73 6.33 -1.99
CA MET A 263 14.11 7.48 -1.32
C MET A 263 15.01 8.72 -1.39
N ILE A 264 16.32 8.55 -1.17
CA ILE A 264 17.30 9.65 -1.22
C ILE A 264 17.35 10.29 -2.61
N ASP A 265 17.43 9.46 -3.66
CA ASP A 265 17.50 9.90 -5.05
C ASP A 265 16.26 10.73 -5.42
N PHE A 266 15.07 10.26 -5.04
CA PHE A 266 13.83 11.00 -5.25
C PHE A 266 13.80 12.32 -4.45
N CYS A 267 14.09 12.29 -3.15
CA CYS A 267 14.12 13.50 -2.33
C CYS A 267 15.23 14.51 -2.73
N SER A 268 16.28 14.04 -3.39
CA SER A 268 17.32 14.93 -3.93
C SER A 268 16.84 15.68 -5.18
N LEU A 269 15.91 15.09 -5.93
CA LEU A 269 15.34 15.63 -7.16
C LEU A 269 14.23 16.66 -6.90
N VAL A 270 13.44 16.50 -5.83
CA VAL A 270 12.32 17.41 -5.54
C VAL A 270 12.80 18.84 -5.23
N ASP A 271 11.93 19.81 -5.49
CA ASP A 271 12.22 21.22 -5.24
C ASP A 271 12.51 21.46 -3.74
N ASN A 272 13.37 22.45 -3.45
CA ASN A 272 13.86 22.71 -2.09
C ASN A 272 12.73 22.91 -1.06
N GLN A 273 11.59 23.47 -1.47
CA GLN A 273 10.43 23.68 -0.59
C GLN A 273 9.74 22.38 -0.13
N HIS A 274 9.94 21.26 -0.85
CA HIS A 274 9.32 19.96 -0.53
C HIS A 274 10.29 18.97 0.13
N LYS A 275 11.59 19.28 0.17
CA LYS A 275 12.62 18.38 0.73
C LYS A 275 12.38 18.02 2.19
N GLU A 276 11.92 18.97 3.00
CA GLU A 276 11.63 18.71 4.42
C GLU A 276 10.53 17.66 4.58
N ALA A 277 9.42 17.81 3.86
CA ALA A 277 8.34 16.83 3.89
C ALA A 277 8.80 15.44 3.38
N CYS A 278 9.62 15.44 2.32
CA CYS A 278 10.19 14.22 1.74
C CYS A 278 11.06 13.45 2.74
N PHE A 279 12.04 14.12 3.34
CA PHE A 279 12.98 13.48 4.26
C PHE A 279 12.34 13.15 5.62
N LYS A 280 11.39 13.94 6.12
CA LYS A 280 10.60 13.57 7.31
C LYS A 280 9.80 12.28 7.09
N GLN A 281 9.12 12.19 5.95
CA GLN A 281 8.39 10.97 5.61
C GLN A 281 9.32 9.76 5.46
N MET A 282 10.54 9.95 4.95
CA MET A 282 11.55 8.88 4.91
C MET A 282 11.90 8.39 6.32
N GLY A 283 12.14 9.30 7.27
CA GLY A 283 12.41 8.94 8.68
C GLY A 283 11.28 8.13 9.31
N THR A 284 10.03 8.58 9.15
CA THR A 284 8.85 7.84 9.64
C THR A 284 8.73 6.47 8.96
N SER A 285 8.96 6.38 7.66
CA SER A 285 8.89 5.11 6.91
C SER A 285 9.96 4.10 7.31
N LEU A 286 11.15 4.56 7.70
CA LEU A 286 12.26 3.67 8.12
C LEU A 286 11.97 2.93 9.43
N LEU A 287 11.06 3.45 10.28
CA LEU A 287 10.60 2.75 11.49
C LEU A 287 9.85 1.45 11.18
N ASP A 288 9.34 1.28 9.96
CA ASP A 288 8.68 0.02 9.56
C ASP A 288 9.70 -1.07 9.17
N TRP A 289 10.93 -0.71 8.82
CA TRP A 289 11.93 -1.65 8.29
C TRP A 289 12.56 -2.53 9.37
N ASP A 290 12.66 -2.02 10.60
CA ASP A 290 13.26 -2.70 11.73
C ASP A 290 12.70 -2.15 13.06
N ASN A 291 12.75 -2.95 14.13
CA ASN A 291 12.36 -2.53 15.46
C ASN A 291 13.36 -1.57 16.14
N SER A 292 14.56 -1.36 15.57
CA SER A 292 15.59 -0.46 16.08
C SER A 292 15.53 0.93 15.45
N LYS A 293 15.28 1.93 16.30
CA LYS A 293 15.38 3.35 15.91
C LYS A 293 16.81 3.73 15.48
N GLU A 294 17.83 3.07 16.02
CA GLU A 294 19.23 3.29 15.66
C GLU A 294 19.55 2.81 14.25
N LEU A 295 18.90 1.75 13.76
CA LEU A 295 18.98 1.37 12.35
C LEU A 295 18.35 2.43 11.46
N ALA A 296 17.15 2.91 11.80
CA ALA A 296 16.51 4.00 11.05
C ALA A 296 17.38 5.26 11.01
N LYS A 297 18.00 5.66 12.13
CA LYS A 297 18.93 6.80 12.17
C LYS A 297 20.15 6.60 11.28
N ARG A 298 20.76 5.41 11.28
CA ARG A 298 21.88 5.08 10.38
C ARG A 298 21.50 5.13 8.91
N GLU A 299 20.26 4.78 8.56
CA GLU A 299 19.76 4.94 7.20
C GLU A 299 19.58 6.43 6.83
N CYS A 300 19.10 7.28 7.75
CA CYS A 300 19.06 8.73 7.56
C CYS A 300 20.47 9.35 7.41
N GLU A 301 21.48 8.83 8.10
CA GLU A 301 22.87 9.32 8.00
C GLU A 301 23.48 9.11 6.59
N LYS A 302 22.88 8.25 5.76
CA LYS A 302 23.30 8.09 4.35
C LYS A 302 22.89 9.26 3.47
N ILE A 303 21.99 10.14 3.92
CA ILE A 303 21.54 11.31 3.18
C ILE A 303 22.72 12.31 3.02
N PRO A 304 23.16 12.64 1.80
CA PRO A 304 24.28 13.57 1.60
C PRO A 304 23.99 15.01 2.03
N ASP A 305 22.73 15.44 1.94
CA ASP A 305 22.29 16.75 2.40
C ASP A 305 22.14 16.78 3.93
N ALA A 306 22.94 17.59 4.61
CA ALA A 306 22.94 17.67 6.08
C ALA A 306 21.57 18.10 6.65
N LYS A 307 20.82 18.96 5.95
CA LYS A 307 19.47 19.33 6.38
C LYS A 307 18.50 18.17 6.19
N GLY A 308 18.53 17.50 5.04
CA GLY A 308 17.80 16.27 4.78
C GLY A 308 18.04 15.19 5.83
N ALA A 309 19.30 14.94 6.20
CA ALA A 309 19.66 14.00 7.26
C ALA A 309 19.03 14.39 8.60
N SER A 310 19.11 15.67 8.99
CA SER A 310 18.48 16.18 10.22
C SER A 310 16.98 15.98 10.21
N TRP A 311 16.29 16.38 9.13
CA TRP A 311 14.83 16.22 9.00
C TRP A 311 14.38 14.76 9.07
N CYS A 312 15.15 13.85 8.50
CA CYS A 312 14.90 12.42 8.57
C CYS A 312 15.05 11.89 10.00
N ILE A 313 16.13 12.28 10.70
CA ILE A 313 16.39 11.86 12.08
C ILE A 313 15.34 12.41 13.05
N ASP A 314 14.89 13.66 12.85
CA ASP A 314 13.88 14.31 13.70
C ASP A 314 12.50 13.63 13.63
N ALA A 315 12.26 12.82 12.60
CA ALA A 315 11.00 12.10 12.39
C ALA A 315 10.98 10.67 12.97
N ILE A 316 12.06 10.23 13.64
CA ILE A 316 12.25 8.88 14.24
C ILE A 316 12.02 8.90 15.75
#